data_AF-A0A3P1X2W8-F1
#
_entry.id   AF-A0A3P1X2W8-F1
#
_cell.length_a   1.000
_cell.length_b   1.000
_cell.length_c   1.000
_cell.angle_alpha   90.00
_cell.angle_beta   90.00
_cell.angle_gamma   90.00
#
_symmetry.space_group_name_H-M   'P 1'
#
loop_
_entity.id
_entity.type
_entity.pdbx_description
1 polymer ?
#
loop_
_entity_poly.entity_id
_entity_poly.type
_entity_poly.pdbx_seq_one_letter_code
_entity_poly.pdbx_strand_id
1 'polypeptide(L)'
;VTLNMALANRRTMEENAALLMGMKSAFQLSNDKVAHIGDVLSMTMNKTAADFDGMSDALTYAAPVAKNAGVSIEETAAMVGALHDAKITGSMAGTGSRAVLSRLQAPTGKAWDALKELGVKTSDSKGNT
;
A
#
# COMPACT_ATOMS: atom_id res chain seq x y z
N VAL A 1 8.48 -18.59 4.09
CA VAL A 1 7.78 -17.34 4.50
C VAL A 1 6.31 -17.59 4.82
N THR A 2 5.51 -18.17 3.92
CA THR A 2 4.07 -18.44 4.13
C THR A 2 3.79 -19.31 5.37
N LEU A 3 4.59 -20.36 5.61
CA LEU A 3 4.50 -21.18 6.83
C LEU A 3 4.72 -20.33 8.10
N ASN A 4 5.75 -19.47 8.14
CA ASN A 4 6.05 -18.65 9.32
C ASN A 4 4.96 -17.60 9.56
N MET A 5 4.43 -17.00 8.48
CA MET A 5 3.34 -16.04 8.53
C MET A 5 2.04 -16.72 9.02
N ALA A 6 1.72 -17.91 8.51
CA ALA A 6 0.58 -18.73 8.95
C ALA A 6 0.65 -19.08 10.45
N LEU A 7 1.83 -19.47 10.94
CA LEU A 7 2.05 -19.71 12.37
C LEU A 7 1.88 -18.43 13.21
N ALA A 8 2.22 -17.26 12.66
CA ALA A 8 2.10 -15.98 13.36
C ALA A 8 0.66 -15.46 13.44
N ASN A 9 -0.16 -15.68 12.41
CA ASN A 9 -1.50 -15.09 12.29
C ASN A 9 -2.67 -16.08 12.35
N ARG A 10 -2.39 -17.38 12.61
CA ARG A 10 -3.39 -18.46 12.70
C ARG A 10 -4.25 -18.65 11.44
N ARG A 11 -3.72 -18.30 10.27
CA ARG A 11 -4.38 -18.47 8.97
C ARG A 11 -3.75 -19.61 8.19
N THR A 12 -4.48 -20.13 7.21
CA THR A 12 -3.99 -21.21 6.35
C THR A 12 -2.84 -20.74 5.46
N MET A 13 -2.03 -21.67 4.96
CA MET A 13 -0.95 -21.31 4.03
C MET A 13 -1.50 -20.73 2.73
N GLU A 14 -2.66 -21.22 2.30
CA GLU A 14 -3.39 -20.81 1.12
C GLU A 14 -3.85 -19.35 1.23
N GLU A 15 -4.48 -18.96 2.34
CA GLU A 15 -4.89 -17.59 2.60
C GLU A 15 -3.69 -16.64 2.61
N ASN A 16 -2.61 -17.02 3.30
CA ASN A 16 -1.39 -16.23 3.33
C ASN A 16 -0.76 -16.11 1.94
N ALA A 17 -0.68 -17.21 1.19
CA ALA A 17 -0.16 -17.19 -0.18
C ALA A 17 -1.00 -16.28 -1.09
N ALA A 18 -2.32 -16.30 -0.97
CA ALA A 18 -3.21 -15.42 -1.72
C ALA A 18 -2.93 -13.94 -1.42
N LEU A 19 -2.78 -13.58 -0.14
CA LEU A 19 -2.45 -12.21 0.25
C LEU A 19 -1.09 -11.77 -0.31
N LEU A 20 -0.05 -12.61 -0.15
CA LEU A 20 1.29 -12.31 -0.67
C LEU A 20 1.30 -12.15 -2.19
N MET A 21 0.60 -13.03 -2.90
CA MET A 21 0.50 -12.98 -4.37
C MET A 21 -0.32 -11.79 -4.84
N GLY A 22 -1.40 -11.44 -4.13
CA GLY A 22 -2.19 -10.24 -4.37
C GLY A 22 -1.34 -8.98 -4.22
N MET A 23 -0.55 -8.89 -3.16
CA MET A 23 0.36 -7.77 -2.91
C MET A 23 1.49 -7.68 -3.93
N LYS A 24 2.09 -8.81 -4.29
CA LYS A 24 3.08 -8.88 -5.36
C LYS A 24 2.51 -8.34 -6.67
N SER A 25 1.29 -8.75 -7.02
CA SER A 25 0.58 -8.28 -8.21
C SER A 25 0.28 -6.78 -8.14
N ALA A 26 -0.30 -6.30 -7.04
CA ALA A 26 -0.68 -4.91 -6.86
C ALA A 26 0.52 -3.95 -6.94
N PHE A 27 1.67 -4.35 -6.39
CA PHE A 27 2.90 -3.56 -6.44
C PHE A 27 3.79 -3.87 -7.65
N GLN A 28 3.37 -4.79 -8.53
CA GLN A 28 4.13 -5.26 -9.70
C GLN A 28 5.56 -5.68 -9.33
N LEU A 29 5.71 -6.40 -8.22
CA LEU A 29 7.00 -6.86 -7.72
C LEU A 29 7.41 -8.20 -8.34
N SER A 30 8.70 -8.46 -8.37
CA SER A 30 9.26 -9.72 -8.82
C SER A 30 9.06 -10.84 -7.78
N ASN A 31 9.15 -12.11 -8.22
CA ASN A 31 8.90 -13.27 -7.35
C ASN A 31 9.89 -13.36 -6.17
N ASP A 32 11.12 -12.88 -6.33
CA ASP A 32 12.12 -12.85 -5.26
C ASP A 32 11.73 -11.91 -4.10
N LYS A 33 10.78 -10.99 -4.31
CA LYS A 33 10.27 -10.08 -3.26
C LYS A 33 9.15 -10.66 -2.43
N VAL A 34 8.59 -11.82 -2.78
CA VAL A 34 7.48 -12.43 -2.02
C VAL A 34 7.85 -12.71 -0.57
N ALA A 35 9.10 -13.12 -0.30
CA ALA A 35 9.58 -13.28 1.07
C ALA A 35 9.55 -11.97 1.85
N HIS A 36 10.07 -10.90 1.24
CA HIS A 36 10.08 -9.56 1.84
C HIS A 36 8.66 -9.02 2.10
N ILE A 37 7.73 -9.22 1.17
CA ILE A 37 6.31 -8.87 1.36
C ILE A 37 5.78 -9.55 2.64
N GLY A 38 6.03 -10.85 2.80
CA GLY A 38 5.57 -11.58 3.98
C GLY A 38 6.20 -11.10 5.28
N ASP A 39 7.48 -10.72 5.26
CA ASP A 39 8.16 -10.17 6.42
C ASP A 39 7.57 -8.81 6.82
N VAL A 40 7.31 -7.92 5.85
CA VAL A 40 6.70 -6.61 6.08
C VAL A 40 5.30 -6.74 6.68
N LEU A 41 4.46 -7.62 6.11
CA LEU A 41 3.09 -7.83 6.62
C LEU A 41 3.11 -8.46 8.01
N SER A 42 3.95 -9.48 8.23
CA SER A 42 4.10 -10.13 9.54
C SER A 42 4.61 -9.14 10.59
N MET A 43 5.60 -8.32 10.24
CA MET A 43 6.13 -7.28 11.12
C MET A 43 5.06 -6.23 11.46
N THR A 44 4.27 -5.81 10.48
CA THR A 44 3.17 -4.84 10.69
C THR A 44 2.13 -5.40 11.65
N MET A 45 1.66 -6.64 11.43
CA MET A 45 0.71 -7.31 12.34
C MET A 45 1.29 -7.52 13.74
N ASN A 46 2.59 -7.79 13.87
CA ASN A 46 3.24 -7.97 15.17
C ASN A 46 3.49 -6.66 15.93
N LYS A 47 3.53 -5.52 15.23
CA LYS A 47 3.86 -4.20 15.80
C LYS A 47 2.66 -3.29 16.00
N THR A 48 1.51 -3.66 15.46
CA THR A 48 0.29 -2.85 15.48
C THR A 48 -0.90 -3.72 15.88
N ALA A 49 -2.06 -3.12 16.08
CA ALA A 49 -3.34 -3.81 16.28
C ALA A 49 -3.93 -4.37 14.96
N ALA A 50 -3.13 -4.47 13.90
CA ALA A 50 -3.53 -5.07 12.63
C ALA A 50 -3.61 -6.59 12.71
N ASP A 51 -4.73 -7.15 12.27
CA ASP A 51 -4.92 -8.57 12.07
C ASP A 51 -4.90 -8.91 10.57
N PHE A 52 -4.92 -10.20 10.26
CA PHE A 52 -4.87 -10.68 8.88
C PHE A 52 -6.02 -10.13 8.03
N ASP A 53 -7.25 -10.20 8.55
CA ASP A 53 -8.44 -9.80 7.79
C ASP A 53 -8.42 -8.30 7.54
N GLY A 54 -8.11 -7.50 8.57
CA GLY A 54 -8.02 -6.06 8.46
C GLY A 54 -6.93 -5.61 7.49
N MET A 55 -5.75 -6.25 7.52
CA MET A 55 -4.70 -6.02 6.54
C MET A 55 -5.11 -6.42 5.12
N SER A 56 -5.71 -7.60 4.95
CA SER A 56 -6.15 -8.11 3.63
C SER A 56 -7.17 -7.17 2.99
N ASP A 57 -8.17 -6.74 3.77
CA ASP A 57 -9.19 -5.80 3.33
C ASP A 57 -8.58 -4.43 3.01
N ALA A 58 -7.78 -3.88 3.92
CA ALA A 58 -7.21 -2.54 3.76
C ALA A 58 -6.29 -2.45 2.54
N LEU A 59 -5.41 -3.43 2.38
CA LEU A 59 -4.44 -3.45 1.29
C LEU A 59 -5.09 -3.67 -0.08
N THR A 60 -6.23 -4.35 -0.15
CA THR A 60 -7.00 -4.48 -1.39
C THR A 60 -7.33 -3.11 -2.00
N TYR A 61 -7.57 -2.10 -1.15
CA TYR A 61 -7.86 -0.73 -1.60
C TYR A 61 -6.64 0.18 -1.65
N ALA A 62 -5.71 0.03 -0.71
CA ALA A 62 -4.56 0.92 -0.57
C ALA A 62 -3.41 0.58 -1.53
N ALA A 63 -3.13 -0.71 -1.76
CA ALA A 63 -1.95 -1.17 -2.49
C ALA A 63 -1.85 -0.66 -3.95
N PRO A 64 -2.92 -0.72 -4.78
CA PRO A 64 -2.82 -0.25 -6.17
C PRO A 64 -2.57 1.26 -6.25
N VAL A 65 -3.16 2.02 -5.32
CA VAL A 65 -3.03 3.47 -5.27
C VAL A 65 -1.67 3.87 -4.72
N ALA A 66 -1.15 3.16 -3.73
CA ALA A 66 0.20 3.37 -3.22
C ALA A 66 1.27 3.11 -4.30
N LYS A 67 1.11 2.03 -5.07
CA LYS A 67 2.02 1.75 -6.19
C LYS A 67 2.03 2.88 -7.21
N ASN A 68 0.86 3.38 -7.61
CA ASN A 68 0.76 4.52 -8.52
C ASN A 68 1.38 5.79 -7.93
N ALA A 69 1.38 5.92 -6.60
CA ALA A 69 2.03 7.01 -5.89
C ALA A 69 3.55 6.94 -5.85
N GLY A 70 4.14 5.81 -6.25
CA GLY A 70 5.53 5.50 -5.93
C GLY A 70 5.78 5.22 -4.45
N VAL A 71 4.73 4.98 -3.66
CA VAL A 71 4.86 4.62 -2.24
C VAL A 71 5.19 3.13 -2.12
N SER A 72 6.10 2.81 -1.21
CA SER A 72 6.58 1.45 -0.99
C SER A 72 5.56 0.56 -0.29
N ILE A 73 5.79 -0.76 -0.31
CA ILE A 73 4.91 -1.69 0.42
C ILE A 73 5.06 -1.51 1.93
N GLU A 74 6.26 -1.18 2.40
CA GLU A 74 6.60 -0.91 3.79
C GLU A 74 5.82 0.28 4.32
N GLU A 75 5.84 1.39 3.59
CA GLU A 75 5.09 2.60 3.95
C GLU A 75 3.58 2.36 3.89
N THR A 76 3.11 1.60 2.90
CA THR A 76 1.68 1.27 2.77
C THR A 76 1.21 0.40 3.93
N ALA A 77 1.97 -0.65 4.27
CA ALA A 77 1.66 -1.53 5.38
C ALA A 77 1.74 -0.78 6.71
N ALA A 78 2.76 0.07 6.92
CA ALA A 78 2.89 0.91 8.10
C ALA A 78 1.72 1.90 8.24
N MET A 79 1.27 2.53 7.14
CA MET A 79 0.11 3.41 7.13
C MET A 79 -1.16 2.67 7.56
N VAL A 80 -1.42 1.50 6.99
CA VAL A 80 -2.56 0.65 7.36
C VAL A 80 -2.46 0.21 8.83
N GLY A 81 -1.28 -0.21 9.28
CA GLY A 81 -1.03 -0.62 10.66
C GLY A 81 -1.29 0.52 11.66
N ALA A 82 -0.80 1.72 11.38
CA ALA A 82 -1.02 2.90 12.21
C ALA A 82 -2.52 3.29 12.30
N LEU A 83 -3.27 3.12 11.21
CA LEU A 83 -4.72 3.32 11.24
C LEU A 83 -5.40 2.25 12.11
N HIS A 84 -4.96 1.01 12.04
CA HIS A 84 -5.46 -0.07 12.91
C HIS A 84 -5.22 0.20 14.39
N ASP A 85 -4.04 0.73 14.75
CA ASP A 85 -3.75 1.19 16.13
C ASP A 85 -4.74 2.26 16.59
N ALA A 86 -5.15 3.14 15.68
CA ALA A 86 -6.19 4.15 15.91
C ALA A 86 -7.63 3.60 15.81
N LYS A 87 -7.82 2.27 15.77
CA LYS A 87 -9.12 1.58 15.62
C LYS A 87 -9.84 1.86 14.29
N ILE A 88 -9.12 2.36 13.28
CA ILE A 88 -9.59 2.48 11.90
C ILE A 88 -9.10 1.22 11.18
N THR A 89 -9.98 0.25 10.98
CA THR A 89 -9.59 -1.09 10.54
C THR A 89 -10.17 -1.49 9.19
N GLY A 90 -9.63 -2.55 8.58
CA GLY A 90 -10.16 -3.18 7.38
C GLY A 90 -10.42 -2.21 6.22
N SER A 91 -11.61 -2.28 5.64
CA SER A 91 -12.01 -1.45 4.50
C SER A 91 -11.95 0.06 4.78
N MET A 92 -12.18 0.51 6.02
CA MET A 92 -12.04 1.93 6.40
C MET A 92 -10.57 2.36 6.37
N ALA A 93 -9.66 1.52 6.88
CA ALA A 93 -8.23 1.78 6.82
C ALA A 93 -7.74 1.84 5.36
N GLY A 94 -8.21 0.91 4.53
CA GLY A 94 -7.89 0.89 3.10
C GLY A 94 -8.39 2.11 2.36
N THR A 95 -9.65 2.49 2.58
CA THR A 95 -10.27 3.67 1.95
C THR A 95 -9.61 4.97 2.44
N GLY A 96 -9.32 5.08 3.73
CA GLY A 96 -8.61 6.22 4.31
C GLY A 96 -7.19 6.37 3.76
N SER A 97 -6.43 5.28 3.74
CA SER A 97 -5.08 5.25 3.16
C SER A 97 -5.12 5.64 1.68
N ARG A 98 -6.04 5.08 0.91
CA ARG A 98 -6.28 5.45 -0.49
C ARG A 98 -6.59 6.94 -0.64
N ALA A 99 -7.44 7.52 0.22
CA ALA A 99 -7.79 8.93 0.15
C ALA A 99 -6.58 9.83 0.44
N VAL A 100 -5.77 9.49 1.44
CA VAL A 100 -4.52 10.19 1.75
C VAL A 100 -3.56 10.11 0.57
N LEU A 101 -3.29 8.90 0.07
CA LEU A 101 -2.39 8.67 -1.06
C LEU A 101 -2.87 9.38 -2.34
N SER A 102 -4.18 9.39 -2.59
CA SER A 102 -4.76 10.08 -3.74
C SER A 102 -4.65 11.60 -3.63
N ARG A 103 -4.72 12.17 -2.42
CA ARG A 103 -4.53 13.61 -2.20
C ARG A 103 -3.06 14.03 -2.35
N LEU A 104 -2.13 13.14 -2.01
CA LEU A 104 -0.70 13.36 -2.18
C LEU A 104 -0.26 13.18 -3.65
N GLN A 105 -0.91 12.27 -4.39
CA GLN A 105 -0.64 12.03 -5.82
C GLN A 105 -1.28 13.03 -6.76
N ALA A 106 -2.47 13.52 -6.42
CA ALA A 106 -3.10 14.54 -7.24
C ALA A 106 -2.21 15.80 -7.18
N PRO A 107 -1.80 16.38 -8.32
CA PRO A 107 -1.34 17.76 -8.30
C PRO A 107 -2.54 18.58 -7.83
N THR A 108 -2.51 19.06 -6.59
CA THR A 108 -3.74 19.57 -5.95
C THR A 108 -4.18 20.89 -6.60
N GLY A 109 -5.19 20.80 -7.46
CA GLY A 109 -6.05 21.90 -7.91
C GLY A 109 -5.30 23.14 -8.42
N LYS A 110 -5.65 24.31 -7.87
CA LYS A 110 -5.12 25.64 -8.25
C LYS A 110 -3.60 25.75 -8.30
N ALA A 111 -2.86 24.84 -7.65
CA ALA A 111 -1.40 24.80 -7.71
C ALA A 111 -0.89 24.32 -9.07
N TRP A 112 -1.60 23.40 -9.75
CA TRP A 112 -1.24 23.01 -11.11
C TRP A 112 -1.56 24.11 -12.11
N ASP A 113 -2.71 24.77 -11.96
CA ASP A 113 -3.10 25.90 -12.81
C ASP A 113 -2.12 27.08 -12.64
N ALA A 114 -1.70 27.40 -11.42
CA ALA A 114 -0.68 28.43 -11.16
C ALA A 114 0.69 28.07 -11.77
N LEU A 115 1.10 26.79 -11.72
CA LEU A 115 2.34 26.33 -12.37
C LEU A 115 2.26 26.38 -13.91
N LYS A 116 1.08 26.13 -14.47
CA LYS A 116 0.78 26.26 -15.91
C LYS A 116 0.73 27.73 -16.36
N GLU A 117 0.20 28.61 -15.50
CA GLU A 117 0.07 30.05 -15.72
C GLU A 117 1.41 30.79 -15.59
N LEU A 118 2.33 30.27 -14.76
CA LEU A 118 3.73 30.73 -14.65
C LEU A 118 4.65 30.24 -15.80
N GLY A 119 4.11 29.55 -16.82
CA GLY A 119 4.83 29.22 -18.05
C GLY A 119 5.91 28.14 -17.90
N VAL A 120 5.91 27.39 -16.80
CA VAL A 120 6.86 26.29 -16.61
C VAL A 120 6.39 25.09 -17.43
N LYS A 121 6.98 24.91 -18.61
CA LYS A 121 6.88 23.66 -19.37
C LYS A 121 7.64 22.57 -18.61
N THR A 122 6.94 21.84 -17.74
CA THR A 122 7.44 20.55 -17.28
C THR A 122 7.13 19.53 -18.36
N SER A 123 8.19 18.94 -18.92
CA SER A 123 8.23 18.04 -20.08
C SER A 123 7.07 17.03 -20.18
N ASP A 124 6.70 16.70 -21.41
CA ASP A 124 5.67 15.70 -21.69
C ASP A 124 6.09 14.29 -21.23
N SER A 125 5.13 13.37 -21.21
CA SER A 125 5.29 11.96 -20.81
C SER A 125 6.22 11.12 -21.72
N LYS A 126 7.04 11.72 -22.57
CA LYS A 126 8.13 11.07 -23.32
C LYS A 126 9.50 11.72 -23.13
N GLY A 127 9.64 12.70 -22.25
CA GLY A 127 10.97 13.19 -21.85
C GLY A 127 11.76 13.85 -22.99
N ASN A 128 11.14 14.76 -23.74
CA ASN A 128 11.87 15.80 -24.45
C ASN A 128 11.28 17.17 -24.11
N THR A 129 12.18 18.15 -23.99
CA THR A 129 11.96 19.53 -23.54
C THR A 129 10.88 20.28 -24.32
#